data_AF-A0A2V6D5S4-F1
#
_entry.id   AF-A0A2V6D5S4-F1
#
_cell.length_a   1.000
_cell.length_b   1.000
_cell.length_c   1.000
_cell.angle_alpha   90.00
_cell.angle_beta   90.00
_cell.angle_gamma   90.00
#
_symmetry.space_group_name_H-M   'P 1'
#
loop_
_entity.id
_entity.type
_entity.pdbx_description
1 polymer ?
#
loop_
_entity_poly.entity_id
_entity_poly.type
_entity_poly.pdbx_seq_one_letter_code
_entity_poly.pdbx_strand_id
1 'polypeptide(L)'
;VALARRYAGQKSTIIVCGDVAIGGMNLNGFPFRQDSGIALLGLNSAGQPWITWATGPHGTRSYGAANVPNNKQNEPPAENLEPAALFTKSALSTVDDVVVFGSGPGTDVLQGVVDSTAVFKLLRGEL
;
A
#
# COMPACT_ATOMS: atom_id res chain seq x y z
N VAL A 1 2.39 -0.34 -17.38
CA VAL A 1 2.91 -1.40 -18.28
C VAL A 1 2.78 -1.05 -19.78
N ALA A 2 1.59 -0.71 -20.28
CA ALA A 2 1.38 -0.43 -21.72
C ALA A 2 2.28 0.69 -22.28
N LEU A 3 2.47 1.79 -21.54
CA LEU A 3 3.36 2.88 -21.96
C LEU A 3 4.82 2.42 -22.06
N ALA A 4 5.32 1.71 -21.03
CA ALA A 4 6.68 1.18 -21.03
C ALA A 4 6.93 0.25 -22.23
N ARG A 5 5.95 -0.58 -22.60
CA ARG A 5 6.04 -1.46 -23.78
C ARG A 5 6.12 -0.69 -25.10
N ARG A 6 5.47 0.47 -25.22
CA ARG A 6 5.57 1.33 -26.42
C ARG A 6 7.00 1.83 -26.63
N TYR A 7 7.71 2.15 -25.57
CA TYR A 7 9.10 2.61 -25.64
C TYR A 7 10.10 1.45 -25.75
N ALA A 8 9.88 0.36 -25.03
CA ALA A 8 10.79 -0.79 -25.01
C ALA A 8 10.68 -1.67 -26.27
N GLY A 9 9.60 -1.56 -27.05
CA GLY A 9 9.35 -2.35 -28.24
C GLY A 9 8.55 -3.64 -28.00
N GLN A 10 7.95 -4.17 -29.06
CA GLN A 10 6.97 -5.28 -28.95
C GLN A 10 7.55 -6.61 -28.47
N LYS A 11 8.86 -6.83 -28.67
CA LYS A 11 9.58 -8.04 -28.26
C LYS A 11 10.05 -8.01 -26.80
N SER A 12 9.84 -6.89 -26.11
CA SER A 12 10.29 -6.71 -24.74
C SER A 12 9.25 -7.22 -23.75
N THR A 13 9.73 -7.87 -22.69
CA THR A 13 8.92 -8.27 -21.54
C THR A 13 9.02 -7.23 -20.44
N ILE A 14 7.88 -6.65 -20.07
CA ILE A 14 7.78 -5.65 -19.01
C ILE A 14 7.04 -6.28 -17.84
N ILE A 15 7.64 -6.23 -16.66
CA ILE A 15 7.06 -6.70 -15.40
C ILE A 15 7.05 -5.53 -14.42
N VAL A 16 5.93 -5.32 -13.74
CA VAL A 16 5.79 -4.37 -12.63
C VAL A 16 5.21 -5.14 -11.45
N CYS A 17 5.94 -5.20 -10.34
CA CYS A 17 5.52 -5.87 -9.12
C CYS A 17 5.95 -5.06 -7.90
N GLY A 18 5.20 -5.20 -6.80
CA GLY A 18 5.69 -4.82 -5.48
C GLY A 18 6.72 -5.82 -4.96
N ASP A 19 7.62 -5.38 -4.10
CA ASP A 19 8.50 -6.25 -3.32
C ASP A 19 7.81 -6.71 -2.02
N VAL A 20 7.11 -5.79 -1.35
CA VAL A 20 6.37 -6.04 -0.12
C VAL A 20 5.25 -5.01 0.07
N ALA A 21 4.19 -5.38 0.79
CA ALA A 21 3.21 -4.42 1.28
C ALA A 21 3.77 -3.64 2.49
N ILE A 22 3.33 -2.39 2.67
CA ILE A 22 3.90 -1.49 3.68
C ILE A 22 2.79 -0.87 4.52
N GLY A 23 2.99 -0.90 5.83
CA GLY A 23 2.28 -0.11 6.83
C GLY A 23 0.83 -0.50 7.05
N GLY A 24 0.30 -1.51 6.35
CA GLY A 24 -1.10 -1.91 6.44
C GLY A 24 -2.03 -0.75 6.04
N MET A 25 -1.70 -0.08 4.95
CA MET A 25 -2.48 1.05 4.43
C MET A 25 -3.92 0.59 4.12
N ASN A 26 -4.90 1.31 4.66
CA ASN A 26 -6.31 1.12 4.37
C ASN A 26 -6.95 2.40 3.84
N LEU A 27 -7.80 2.24 2.83
CA LEU A 27 -8.72 3.27 2.37
C LEU A 27 -10.09 3.04 3.02
N ASN A 28 -10.49 3.94 3.91
CA ASN A 28 -11.70 3.79 4.70
C ASN A 28 -12.93 4.40 4.02
N GLY A 29 -14.12 4.04 4.49
CA GLY A 29 -15.37 4.69 4.09
C GLY A 29 -15.84 4.36 2.68
N PHE A 30 -16.69 5.25 2.13
CA PHE A 30 -17.37 5.07 0.84
C PHE A 30 -17.21 6.33 -0.01
N PRO A 31 -16.10 6.47 -0.77
CA PRO A 31 -15.87 7.66 -1.59
C PRO A 31 -16.95 7.78 -2.68
N PHE A 32 -17.38 9.00 -2.96
CA PHE A 32 -18.19 9.22 -4.15
C PHE A 32 -17.34 8.94 -5.39
N ARG A 33 -17.97 8.54 -6.49
CA ARG A 33 -17.26 8.20 -7.74
C ARG A 33 -16.30 9.30 -8.23
N GLN A 34 -16.60 10.56 -7.90
CA GLN A 34 -15.81 11.72 -8.31
C GLN A 34 -14.69 12.08 -7.32
N ASP A 35 -14.69 11.52 -6.11
CA ASP A 35 -13.62 11.74 -5.14
C ASP A 35 -12.37 11.03 -5.64
N SER A 36 -11.32 11.80 -5.92
CA SER A 36 -10.08 11.28 -6.47
C SER A 36 -8.88 12.16 -6.09
N GLY A 37 -7.69 11.57 -6.14
CA GLY A 37 -6.44 12.29 -5.90
C GLY A 37 -6.39 12.96 -4.52
N ILE A 38 -6.17 14.28 -4.51
CA ILE A 38 -5.99 15.07 -3.29
C ILE A 38 -7.21 15.06 -2.36
N ALA A 39 -8.42 14.82 -2.90
CA ALA A 39 -9.62 14.69 -2.10
C ALA A 39 -9.55 13.51 -1.11
N LEU A 40 -8.71 12.52 -1.39
CA LEU A 40 -8.47 11.35 -0.52
C LEU A 40 -7.34 11.57 0.49
N LEU A 41 -6.66 12.72 0.48
CA LEU A 41 -5.56 13.05 1.40
C LEU A 41 -6.05 13.83 2.63
N GLY A 42 -7.29 13.61 3.05
CA GLY A 42 -7.93 14.36 4.13
C GLY A 42 -9.06 13.57 4.80
N LEU A 43 -10.02 14.30 5.36
CA LEU A 43 -11.17 13.71 6.03
C LEU A 43 -12.28 13.37 5.03
N ASN A 44 -12.94 12.24 5.27
CA ASN A 44 -14.16 11.82 4.59
C ASN A 44 -15.37 12.61 5.11
N SER A 45 -16.54 12.35 4.52
CA SER A 45 -17.81 12.99 4.92
C SER A 45 -18.25 12.71 6.36
N ALA A 46 -17.70 11.68 7.00
CA ALA A 46 -17.91 11.36 8.42
C ALA A 46 -16.89 12.05 9.34
N GLY A 47 -15.99 12.89 8.80
CA GLY A 47 -14.95 13.57 9.57
C GLY A 47 -13.78 12.66 9.97
N GLN A 48 -13.64 11.49 9.33
CA GLN A 48 -12.56 10.52 9.60
C GLN A 48 -11.54 10.50 8.45
N PRO A 49 -10.26 10.20 8.70
CA PRO A 49 -9.28 10.07 7.62
C PRO A 49 -9.63 9.04 6.55
N TRP A 50 -9.50 9.42 5.27
CA TRP A 50 -9.61 8.48 4.15
C TRP A 50 -8.55 7.39 4.20
N ILE A 51 -7.30 7.77 4.50
CA ILE A 51 -6.17 6.85 4.55
C ILE A 51 -5.73 6.67 6.00
N THR A 52 -5.58 5.42 6.42
CA THR A 52 -5.05 5.05 7.73
C THR A 52 -4.02 3.96 7.61
N TRP A 53 -3.14 3.86 8.60
CA TRP A 53 -2.06 2.89 8.63
C TRP A 53 -2.17 1.99 9.87
N ALA A 54 -1.72 0.74 9.78
CA ALA A 54 -1.56 -0.11 10.95
C ALA A 54 -0.34 0.32 11.78
N THR A 55 0.77 0.64 11.11
CA THR A 55 2.03 1.07 11.74
C THR A 55 2.57 2.31 11.08
N GLY A 56 3.07 3.27 11.85
CA GLY A 56 3.70 4.46 11.30
C GLY A 56 4.05 5.52 12.34
N PRO A 57 4.67 6.63 11.90
CA PRO A 57 5.14 7.70 12.79
C PRO A 57 3.99 8.46 13.48
N HIS A 58 2.77 8.38 12.95
CA HIS A 58 1.55 8.98 13.51
C HIS A 58 0.73 8.01 14.36
N GLY A 59 1.38 6.95 14.85
CA GLY A 59 0.73 5.97 15.69
C GLY A 59 0.68 6.35 17.16
N THR A 60 -0.17 5.68 17.93
CA THR A 60 -0.19 5.85 19.38
C THR A 60 1.05 5.22 20.01
N ARG A 61 1.72 5.98 20.89
CA ARG A 61 2.89 5.50 21.65
C ARG A 61 2.41 4.88 22.96
N SER A 62 2.12 3.59 22.98
CA SER A 62 1.91 2.84 24.22
C SER A 62 3.20 2.11 24.61
N TYR A 63 4.11 2.79 25.31
CA TYR A 63 5.26 2.16 25.97
C TYR A 63 4.93 2.01 27.47
N GLY A 64 4.87 0.78 27.97
CA GLY A 64 4.60 0.47 29.39
C GLY A 64 3.19 -0.08 29.64
N ALA A 65 3.08 -0.89 30.71
CA ALA A 65 1.89 -1.64 31.12
C ALA A 65 0.58 -0.87 30.90
N ALA A 66 -0.45 -1.57 30.40
CA ALA A 66 -1.80 -1.09 30.12
C ALA A 66 -2.24 0.08 31.02
N ASN A 67 -1.92 1.30 30.60
CA ASN A 67 -2.31 2.50 31.32
C ASN A 67 -3.69 2.89 30.81
N VAL A 68 -4.66 2.67 31.69
CA VAL A 68 -5.89 3.43 31.94
C VAL A 68 -6.07 4.62 30.97
N PRO A 69 -7.25 4.77 30.34
CA PRO A 69 -7.52 5.79 29.32
C PRO A 69 -7.27 7.17 29.93
N ASN A 70 -6.12 7.75 29.64
CA ASN A 70 -5.83 9.10 30.06
C ASN A 70 -6.66 10.01 29.14
N ASN A 71 -7.58 10.74 29.76
CA ASN A 71 -8.58 11.63 29.15
C ASN A 71 -7.95 12.90 28.54
N LYS A 72 -6.76 12.77 27.92
CA LYS A 72 -6.22 13.74 27.00
C LYS A 72 -6.43 13.11 25.63
N GLN A 73 -7.42 13.61 24.92
CA GLN A 73 -7.50 13.45 23.48
C GLN A 73 -6.09 13.69 22.95
N ASN A 74 -5.43 12.62 22.49
CA ASN A 74 -4.31 12.75 21.58
C ASN A 74 -4.97 13.27 20.30
N GLU A 75 -5.30 14.57 20.27
CA GLU A 75 -5.67 15.22 19.04
C GLU A 75 -4.49 15.00 18.11
N PRO A 76 -4.65 14.27 17.00
CA PRO A 76 -3.62 14.23 16.00
C PRO A 76 -3.32 15.69 15.62
N PRO A 77 -2.04 16.09 15.50
CA PRO A 77 -1.71 17.41 15.00
C PRO A 77 -2.53 17.66 13.75
N ALA A 78 -3.11 18.86 13.59
CA ALA A 78 -3.98 19.21 12.47
C ALA A 78 -3.34 18.96 11.08
N GLU A 79 -2.03 18.73 11.04
CA GLU A 79 -1.21 18.43 9.85
C GLU A 79 -1.00 16.92 9.60
N ASN A 80 -1.26 16.03 10.56
CA ASN A 80 -1.07 14.58 10.43
C ASN A 80 -2.37 13.90 10.01
N LEU A 81 -2.75 14.11 8.74
CA LEU A 81 -4.04 13.63 8.22
C LEU A 81 -4.14 12.10 8.15
N GLU A 82 -3.01 11.39 8.12
CA GLU A 82 -2.97 9.93 8.02
C GLU A 82 -2.48 9.30 9.33
N PRO A 83 -3.40 8.90 10.23
CA PRO A 83 -3.02 8.31 11.51
C PRO A 83 -2.59 6.85 11.34
N ALA A 84 -1.79 6.37 12.31
CA ALA A 84 -1.49 4.95 12.43
C ALA A 84 -2.06 4.36 13.73
N ALA A 85 -2.31 3.06 13.78
CA ALA A 85 -2.72 2.40 15.02
C ALA A 85 -1.56 2.34 16.04
N LEU A 86 -0.40 1.82 15.60
CA LEU A 86 0.79 1.65 16.42
C LEU A 86 1.93 2.57 16.01
N PHE A 87 2.56 3.24 16.97
CA PHE A 87 3.73 4.07 16.70
C PHE A 87 4.94 3.22 16.32
N THR A 88 5.49 3.51 15.14
CA THR A 88 6.81 3.03 14.70
C THR A 88 7.54 4.20 14.03
N LYS A 89 8.88 4.17 13.99
CA LYS A 89 9.65 5.26 13.34
C LYS A 89 9.33 5.41 11.85
N SER A 90 8.99 4.30 11.21
CA SER A 90 8.54 4.20 9.82
C SER A 90 7.49 3.09 9.72
N ALA A 91 6.69 3.11 8.66
CA ALA A 91 5.79 2.01 8.36
C ALA A 91 6.57 0.68 8.24
N LEU A 92 6.07 -0.37 8.88
CA LEU A 92 6.66 -1.71 8.83
C LEU A 92 6.08 -2.47 7.63
N SER A 93 6.85 -3.41 7.09
CA SER A 93 6.34 -4.32 6.07
C SER A 93 5.18 -5.16 6.59
N THR A 94 4.18 -5.41 5.74
CA THR A 94 3.05 -6.30 6.03
C THR A 94 3.10 -7.54 5.14
N VAL A 95 2.36 -8.57 5.56
CA VAL A 95 2.31 -9.89 4.90
C VAL A 95 1.22 -9.97 3.82
N ASP A 96 0.74 -8.81 3.35
CA ASP A 96 -0.29 -8.77 2.30
C ASP A 96 0.31 -9.16 0.95
N ASP A 97 -0.46 -9.89 0.14
CA ASP A 97 -0.06 -10.23 -1.22
C ASP A 97 0.07 -8.96 -2.07
N VAL A 98 1.18 -8.87 -2.80
CA VAL A 98 1.44 -7.78 -3.75
C VAL A 98 0.98 -8.15 -5.15
N VAL A 99 0.61 -7.15 -5.93
CA VAL A 99 0.16 -7.36 -7.31
C VAL A 99 1.34 -7.36 -8.27
N VAL A 100 1.30 -8.25 -9.25
CA VAL A 100 2.22 -8.28 -10.39
C VAL A 100 1.45 -8.04 -11.69
N PHE A 101 1.99 -7.19 -12.56
CA PHE A 101 1.50 -6.95 -13.90
C PHE A 101 2.60 -7.24 -14.91
N GLY A 102 2.32 -8.13 -15.86
CA GLY A 102 3.21 -8.43 -16.97
C GLY A 102 2.63 -7.98 -18.32
N SER A 103 3.50 -7.58 -19.25
CA SER A 103 3.16 -7.54 -20.67
C SER A 103 4.37 -7.86 -21.53
N GLY A 104 4.18 -8.78 -22.48
CA GLY A 104 5.21 -9.20 -23.42
C GLY A 104 5.30 -10.73 -23.47
N PRO A 105 6.30 -11.27 -24.17
CA PRO A 105 6.54 -12.71 -24.22
C PRO A 105 6.68 -13.34 -22.82
N GLY A 106 6.02 -14.47 -22.59
CA GLY A 106 6.15 -15.28 -21.37
C GLY A 106 5.35 -14.77 -20.16
N THR A 107 4.67 -13.62 -20.24
CA THR A 107 3.92 -13.09 -19.09
C THR A 107 2.58 -13.78 -18.84
N ASP A 108 2.18 -14.72 -19.69
CA ASP A 108 0.94 -15.48 -19.55
C ASP A 108 0.91 -16.36 -18.29
N VAL A 109 2.08 -16.67 -17.73
CA VAL A 109 2.21 -17.40 -16.45
C VAL A 109 1.85 -16.55 -15.22
N LEU A 110 1.80 -15.22 -15.37
CA LEU A 110 1.47 -14.28 -14.29
C LEU A 110 -0.05 -14.13 -14.15
N GLN A 111 -0.74 -15.25 -13.96
CA GLN A 111 -2.19 -15.34 -13.80
C GLN A 111 -2.55 -15.96 -12.45
N GLY A 112 -3.62 -15.46 -11.84
CA GLY A 112 -4.08 -15.94 -10.54
C GLY A 112 -3.14 -15.53 -9.39
N VAL A 113 -2.96 -16.43 -8.43
CA VAL A 113 -2.03 -16.27 -7.30
C VAL A 113 -0.78 -17.10 -7.59
N VAL A 114 0.39 -16.47 -7.50
CA VAL A 114 1.67 -17.09 -7.82
C VAL A 114 2.71 -16.74 -6.76
N ASP A 115 3.70 -17.61 -6.59
CA ASP A 115 4.86 -17.30 -5.75
C ASP A 115 5.64 -16.12 -6.34
N SER A 116 6.15 -15.24 -5.46
CA SER A 116 6.99 -14.10 -5.87
C SER A 116 8.22 -14.52 -6.67
N THR A 117 8.72 -15.75 -6.46
CA THR A 117 9.85 -16.31 -7.20
C THR A 117 9.56 -16.59 -8.68
N ALA A 118 8.28 -16.63 -9.09
CA ALA A 118 7.90 -16.80 -10.49
C ALA A 118 8.48 -15.71 -11.40
N VAL A 119 8.63 -14.49 -10.87
CA VAL A 119 9.26 -13.37 -11.60
C VAL A 119 10.71 -13.71 -12.00
N PHE A 120 11.47 -14.34 -11.12
CA PHE A 120 12.86 -14.71 -11.41
C PHE A 120 12.96 -15.82 -12.46
N LYS A 121 12.06 -16.80 -12.42
CA LYS A 121 12.00 -17.87 -13.43
C LYS A 121 11.71 -17.28 -14.82
N LEU A 122 10.80 -16.31 -14.88
CA LEU A 122 10.48 -15.59 -16.12
C LEU A 122 11.68 -14.83 -16.67
N LEU A 123 12.37 -14.08 -15.82
CA LEU A 123 13.55 -13.30 -16.24
C LEU A 123 14.72 -14.16 -16.71
N ARG A 124 14.85 -15.39 -16.19
CA ARG A 124 15.87 -16.35 -16.62
C ARG A 124 15.50 -17.12 -17.89
N GLY A 125 14.25 -17.07 -18.33
CA GLY A 125 13.76 -17.91 -19.42
C GLY A 125 13.66 -19.40 -19.04
N GLU A 126 13.47 -19.69 -17.75
CA GLU A 126 13.34 -21.05 -17.20
C GLU A 126 11.87 -21.51 -17.14
N LEU A 127 11.04 -21.00 -18.06
CA LEU A 127 9.61 -21.33 -18.19
C LEU A 127 9.35 -22.13 -19.46
#